data_AF-A0A2W4WS40-F1
#
_entry.id   AF-A0A2W4WS40-F1
#
_cell.length_a   1.000
_cell.length_b   1.000
_cell.length_c   1.000
_cell.angle_alpha   90.00
_cell.angle_beta   90.00
_cell.angle_gamma   90.00
#
_symmetry.space_group_name_H-M   'P 1'
#
loop_
_entity.id
_entity.type
_entity.pdbx_description
1 polymer ?
#
loop_
_entity_poly.entity_id
_entity_poly.type
_entity_poly.pdbx_seq_one_letter_code
_entity_poly.pdbx_strand_id
1 'polypeptide(L)'
;MSLWRIAEAFLHTLYNLFGAPEDVARQHTLTRAPYLLLREWLRAGEAVMRKLLLIEAAAYPKSAKRPARRAAHKHESRAIGFDHDKPEDWRVAFSCFLGPPASSPAYTGAGRRDAGGPRDNALHNFHSAWPLAERYEALIRVFNDPAPYARRLAARLHARPRAADAVLKHPKTAAALVGHVAFDTLCVAGVEKCCQAWPERPRLVDTS
;
A
#
# COMPACT_ATOMS: atom_id res chain seq x y z
N MET A 1 8.86 0.89 20.47
CA MET A 1 7.42 0.58 20.60
C MET A 1 6.49 1.78 20.40
N SER A 2 6.94 3.05 20.47
CA SER A 2 6.04 4.22 20.32
C SER A 2 5.51 4.45 18.89
N LEU A 3 6.30 4.15 17.85
CA LEU A 3 5.92 4.49 16.46
C LEU A 3 4.71 3.70 15.93
N TRP A 4 4.53 2.45 16.34
CA TRP A 4 3.37 1.64 15.95
C TRP A 4 2.04 2.18 16.53
N ARG A 5 2.08 2.91 17.66
CA ARG A 5 0.90 3.59 18.20
C ARG A 5 0.38 4.71 17.29
N ILE A 6 1.25 5.31 16.48
CA ILE A 6 0.83 6.30 15.47
C ILE A 6 -0.03 5.61 14.40
N ALA A 7 0.37 4.41 13.96
CA ALA A 7 -0.41 3.63 13.01
C ALA A 7 -1.72 3.12 13.62
N GLU A 8 -1.70 2.67 14.89
CA GLU A 8 -2.90 2.27 15.62
C GLU A 8 -3.93 3.41 15.69
N ALA A 9 -3.51 4.60 16.15
CA ALA A 9 -4.37 5.78 16.21
C ALA A 9 -4.90 6.20 14.83
N PHE A 10 -4.07 6.11 13.80
CA PHE A 10 -4.48 6.38 12.43
C PHE A 10 -5.52 5.37 11.94
N LEU A 11 -5.33 4.06 12.18
CA LEU A 11 -6.28 3.03 11.79
C LEU A 11 -7.61 3.15 12.54
N HIS A 12 -7.59 3.50 13.83
CA HIS A 12 -8.83 3.80 14.57
C HIS A 12 -9.56 5.01 13.99
N THR A 13 -8.83 6.05 13.58
CA THR A 13 -9.42 7.21 12.91
C THR A 13 -10.05 6.80 11.57
N LEU A 14 -9.35 5.98 10.79
CA LEU A 14 -9.86 5.48 9.51
C LEU A 14 -11.13 4.63 9.70
N TYR A 15 -11.15 3.77 10.72
CA TYR A 15 -12.31 2.98 11.10
C TYR A 15 -13.49 3.86 11.52
N ASN A 16 -13.26 4.85 12.38
CA ASN A 16 -14.31 5.77 12.82
C ASN A 16 -14.91 6.62 11.69
N LEU A 17 -14.13 6.92 10.64
CA LEU A 17 -14.58 7.73 9.50
C LEU A 17 -15.29 6.92 8.42
N PHE A 18 -14.82 5.69 8.14
CA PHE A 18 -15.25 4.93 6.96
C PHE A 18 -15.88 3.58 7.29
N GLY A 19 -15.86 3.15 8.55
CA GLY A 19 -16.26 1.82 8.98
C GLY A 19 -15.20 0.75 8.72
N ALA A 20 -15.65 -0.49 8.75
CA ALA A 20 -14.82 -1.65 8.47
C ALA A 20 -14.66 -1.83 6.94
N PRO A 21 -13.60 -2.51 6.45
CA PRO A 21 -13.40 -2.68 5.01
C PRO A 21 -14.54 -3.47 4.34
N GLU A 22 -15.24 -4.34 5.07
CA GLU A 22 -16.40 -5.08 4.59
C GLU A 22 -17.57 -4.14 4.29
N ASP A 23 -17.76 -3.12 5.13
CA ASP A 23 -18.80 -2.09 4.94
C ASP A 23 -18.53 -1.24 3.70
N VAL A 24 -17.25 -0.95 3.42
CA VAL A 24 -16.84 -0.26 2.19
C VAL A 24 -17.10 -1.16 0.97
N ALA A 25 -16.78 -2.45 1.05
CA ALA A 25 -17.03 -3.40 -0.03
C ALA A 25 -18.52 -3.59 -0.31
N ARG A 26 -19.35 -3.66 0.74
CA ARG A 26 -20.82 -3.82 0.67
C ARG A 26 -21.51 -2.68 -0.08
N GLN A 27 -20.92 -1.47 -0.07
CA GLN A 27 -21.45 -0.35 -0.84
C GLN A 27 -21.35 -0.58 -2.36
N HIS A 28 -20.48 -1.49 -2.81
CA HIS A 28 -20.15 -1.84 -4.21
C HIS A 28 -19.60 -0.68 -5.06
N THR A 29 -20.23 0.48 -4.99
CA THR A 29 -19.90 1.70 -5.72
C THR A 29 -19.99 2.92 -4.82
N LEU A 30 -19.05 3.85 -4.99
CA LEU A 30 -18.96 5.11 -4.29
C LEU A 30 -19.08 6.27 -5.29
N THR A 31 -19.68 7.38 -4.86
CA THR A 31 -19.60 8.62 -5.64
C THR A 31 -18.18 9.19 -5.61
N ARG A 32 -17.84 10.07 -6.56
CA ARG A 32 -16.49 10.62 -6.72
C ARG A 32 -15.89 11.22 -5.45
N ALA A 33 -16.66 12.03 -4.70
CA ALA A 33 -16.15 12.71 -3.52
C ALA A 33 -15.70 11.74 -2.39
N PRO A 34 -16.56 10.82 -1.88
CA PRO A 34 -16.15 9.85 -0.86
C PRO A 34 -15.07 8.89 -1.38
N TYR A 35 -15.11 8.50 -2.65
CA TYR A 35 -14.05 7.69 -3.26
C TYR A 35 -12.69 8.37 -3.18
N LEU A 36 -12.60 9.66 -3.57
CA LEU A 36 -11.36 10.42 -3.51
C LEU A 36 -10.88 10.61 -2.07
N LEU A 37 -11.79 10.93 -1.15
CA LEU A 37 -11.48 11.10 0.26
C LEU A 37 -10.88 9.81 0.85
N LEU A 38 -11.58 8.68 0.74
CA LEU A 38 -11.10 7.39 1.24
C LEU A 38 -9.77 7.00 0.57
N ARG A 39 -9.62 7.23 -0.74
CA ARG A 39 -8.38 6.95 -1.46
C ARG A 39 -7.19 7.75 -0.91
N GLU A 40 -7.39 9.01 -0.54
CA GLU A 40 -6.34 9.85 0.04
C GLU A 40 -5.94 9.38 1.44
N TRP A 41 -6.92 9.06 2.29
CA TRP A 41 -6.67 8.45 3.60
C TRP A 41 -5.90 7.14 3.50
N LEU A 42 -6.30 6.23 2.60
CA LEU A 42 -5.59 4.98 2.39
C LEU A 42 -4.15 5.19 1.89
N ARG A 43 -3.91 6.19 1.02
CA ARG A 43 -2.55 6.53 0.58
C ARG A 43 -1.67 7.05 1.72
N ALA A 44 -2.25 7.82 2.64
CA ALA A 44 -1.54 8.26 3.84
C ALA A 44 -1.21 7.07 4.76
N GLY A 45 -2.19 6.19 5.01
CA GLY A 45 -1.98 4.94 5.77
C GLY A 45 -0.91 4.04 5.18
N GLU A 46 -0.93 3.83 3.86
CA GLU A 46 0.12 3.09 3.14
C GLU A 46 1.50 3.74 3.28
N ALA A 47 1.58 5.07 3.30
CA ALA A 47 2.84 5.77 3.51
C ALA A 47 3.38 5.59 4.94
N VAL A 48 2.50 5.58 5.94
CA VAL A 48 2.84 5.27 7.34
C VAL A 48 3.35 3.83 7.46
N MET A 49 2.59 2.86 6.96
CA MET A 49 2.96 1.44 7.02
C MET A 49 4.28 1.16 6.30
N ARG A 50 4.51 1.77 5.12
CA ARG A 50 5.79 1.62 4.41
C ARG A 50 7.00 2.10 5.22
N LYS A 51 6.86 3.20 5.97
CA LYS A 51 7.94 3.73 6.82
C LYS A 51 8.19 2.83 8.03
N LEU A 52 7.13 2.37 8.69
CA LEU A 52 7.25 1.42 9.81
C LEU A 52 7.90 0.12 9.35
N LEU A 53 7.45 -0.45 8.22
CA LEU A 53 8.07 -1.64 7.64
C LEU A 53 9.53 -1.41 7.23
N LEU A 54 9.91 -0.21 6.78
CA LEU A 54 11.30 0.13 6.48
C LEU A 54 12.17 0.11 7.75
N ILE A 55 11.66 0.66 8.85
CA ILE A 55 12.32 0.65 10.16
C ILE A 55 12.51 -0.79 10.66
N GLU A 56 11.46 -1.61 10.61
CA GLU A 56 11.54 -3.03 10.97
C GLU A 56 12.48 -3.80 10.03
N ALA A 57 12.42 -3.52 8.73
CA ALA A 57 13.29 -4.16 7.73
C ALA A 57 14.77 -3.86 7.99
N ALA A 58 15.10 -2.68 8.51
CA ALA A 58 16.47 -2.29 8.83
C ALA A 58 17.09 -3.14 9.96
N ALA A 59 16.27 -3.77 10.80
CA ALA A 59 16.75 -4.69 11.84
C ALA A 59 17.14 -6.07 11.31
N TYR A 60 16.74 -6.43 10.07
CA TYR A 60 17.06 -7.73 9.50
C TYR A 60 18.46 -7.74 8.87
N PRO A 61 19.34 -8.68 9.28
CA PRO A 61 20.67 -8.79 8.70
C PRO A 61 20.61 -9.20 7.23
N LYS A 62 21.65 -8.83 6.47
CA LYS A 62 21.81 -9.27 5.08
C LYS A 62 21.89 -10.79 5.05
N SER A 63 20.93 -11.45 4.38
CA SER A 63 20.98 -12.89 4.20
C SER A 63 22.23 -13.27 3.40
N ALA A 64 23.14 -14.03 4.01
CA ALA A 64 24.30 -14.61 3.31
C ALA A 64 23.87 -15.62 2.24
N LYS A 65 22.69 -16.24 2.40
CA LYS A 65 22.17 -17.25 1.49
C LYS A 65 21.41 -16.57 0.36
N ARG A 66 21.90 -16.78 -0.87
CA ARG A 66 21.17 -16.40 -2.09
C ARG A 66 19.89 -17.23 -2.14
N PRO A 67 18.71 -16.63 -2.32
CA PRO A 67 17.46 -17.40 -2.38
C PRO A 67 17.56 -18.39 -3.53
N ALA A 68 17.34 -19.67 -3.22
CA ALA A 68 17.27 -20.72 -4.24
C ALA A 68 16.21 -20.32 -5.27
N ARG A 69 16.56 -20.42 -6.55
CA ARG A 69 15.63 -20.16 -7.65
C ARG A 69 14.52 -21.20 -7.53
N ARG A 70 13.32 -20.79 -7.13
CA ARG A 70 12.18 -21.70 -7.01
C ARG A 70 11.90 -22.30 -8.39
N ALA A 71 11.76 -23.62 -8.45
CA ALA A 71 11.28 -24.31 -9.65
C ALA A 71 9.93 -23.71 -10.07
N ALA A 72 9.67 -23.66 -11.36
CA ALA A 72 8.41 -23.16 -11.89
C ALA A 72 7.26 -24.02 -11.33
N HIS A 73 6.39 -23.41 -10.52
CA HIS A 73 5.21 -24.09 -9.99
C HIS A 73 4.08 -23.95 -11.01
N LYS A 74 3.42 -25.06 -11.35
CA LYS A 74 2.20 -25.04 -12.17
C LYS A 74 1.09 -24.36 -11.37
N HIS A 75 0.66 -23.17 -11.78
CA HIS A 75 -0.38 -22.43 -11.07
C HIS A 75 -1.75 -22.98 -11.44
N GLU A 76 -2.41 -23.67 -10.52
CA GLU A 76 -3.82 -24.02 -10.66
C GLU A 76 -4.68 -22.80 -10.29
N SER A 77 -5.45 -22.30 -11.25
CA SER A 77 -6.39 -21.22 -11.00
C SER A 77 -7.57 -21.76 -10.21
N ARG A 78 -7.69 -21.40 -8.93
CA ARG A 78 -8.92 -21.60 -8.17
C ARG A 78 -9.84 -20.40 -8.42
N ALA A 79 -11.08 -20.66 -8.83
CA ALA A 79 -12.12 -19.66 -8.81
C ALA A 79 -12.41 -19.34 -7.34
N ILE A 80 -11.83 -18.24 -6.85
CA ILE A 80 -12.12 -17.75 -5.50
C ILE A 80 -13.32 -16.82 -5.66
N GLY A 81 -14.45 -17.20 -5.08
CA GLY A 81 -15.61 -16.32 -4.94
C GLY A 81 -15.25 -15.15 -4.04
N PHE A 82 -15.59 -13.94 -4.46
CA PHE A 82 -15.33 -12.72 -3.70
C PHE A 82 -16.53 -12.45 -2.78
N ASP A 83 -16.49 -13.05 -1.60
CA ASP A 83 -17.51 -12.83 -0.57
C ASP A 83 -17.12 -11.63 0.29
N HIS A 84 -18.00 -10.62 0.34
CA HIS A 84 -17.80 -9.43 1.16
C HIS A 84 -17.81 -9.72 2.67
N ASP A 85 -18.40 -10.83 3.10
CA ASP A 85 -18.51 -11.20 4.51
C ASP A 85 -17.25 -11.92 5.06
N LYS A 86 -16.24 -12.17 4.21
CA LYS A 86 -14.98 -12.84 4.57
C LYS A 86 -13.76 -12.05 4.10
N PRO A 87 -13.53 -10.85 4.67
CA PRO A 87 -12.39 -9.98 4.36
C PRO A 87 -11.04 -10.70 4.45
N GLU A 88 -10.89 -11.65 5.36
CA GLU A 88 -9.67 -12.43 5.62
C GLU A 88 -9.29 -13.36 4.46
N ASP A 89 -10.28 -13.82 3.68
CA ASP A 89 -10.07 -14.70 2.53
C ASP A 89 -9.70 -13.91 1.26
N TRP A 90 -9.84 -12.58 1.28
CA TRP A 90 -9.51 -11.75 0.13
C TRP A 90 -8.03 -11.86 -0.23
N ARG A 91 -7.74 -11.89 -1.54
CA ARG A 91 -6.37 -11.90 -2.06
C ARG A 91 -5.78 -10.50 -2.05
N VAL A 92 -5.54 -9.95 -0.85
CA VAL A 92 -4.97 -8.62 -0.72
C VAL A 92 -3.45 -8.64 -0.83
N ALA A 93 -2.89 -7.66 -1.52
CA ALA A 93 -1.45 -7.49 -1.64
C ALA A 93 -1.05 -6.08 -1.23
N PHE A 94 -0.28 -5.96 -0.14
CA PHE A 94 0.33 -4.69 0.24
C PHE A 94 1.61 -4.44 -0.57
N SER A 95 1.65 -3.36 -1.34
CA SER A 95 2.83 -2.99 -2.11
C SER A 95 3.74 -2.04 -1.31
N CYS A 96 4.88 -2.55 -0.84
CA CYS A 96 5.87 -1.71 -0.15
C CYS A 96 6.60 -0.73 -1.10
N PHE A 97 6.58 -1.01 -2.40
CA PHE A 97 7.21 -0.15 -3.40
C PHE A 97 6.12 0.53 -4.22
N LEU A 98 6.22 1.84 -4.37
CA LEU A 98 5.52 2.55 -5.44
C LEU A 98 6.21 2.14 -6.73
N GLY A 99 5.83 1.00 -7.29
CA GLY A 99 6.12 0.72 -8.69
C GLY A 99 5.49 1.82 -9.55
N PRO A 100 5.92 1.97 -10.82
CA PRO A 100 5.02 2.56 -11.81
C PRO A 100 3.65 1.89 -11.60
N PRO A 101 2.54 2.64 -11.57
CA PRO A 101 1.23 2.03 -11.33
C PRO A 101 1.18 0.83 -12.25
N ALA A 102 1.07 -0.37 -11.68
CA ALA A 102 0.83 -1.55 -12.50
C ALA A 102 -0.35 -1.12 -13.32
N SER A 103 -0.16 -0.92 -14.63
CA SER A 103 -1.26 -0.71 -15.54
C SER A 103 -2.15 -1.88 -15.20
N SER A 104 -3.24 -1.64 -14.46
CA SER A 104 -4.21 -2.69 -14.15
C SER A 104 -4.35 -3.41 -15.46
N PRO A 105 -4.08 -4.73 -15.52
CA PRO A 105 -4.11 -5.46 -16.78
C PRO A 105 -5.38 -4.98 -17.42
N ALA A 106 -5.22 -4.19 -18.49
CA ALA A 106 -6.35 -3.57 -19.13
C ALA A 106 -7.24 -4.76 -19.33
N TYR A 107 -8.43 -4.75 -18.72
CA TYR A 107 -9.41 -5.73 -19.06
C TYR A 107 -9.51 -5.53 -20.56
N THR A 108 -8.86 -6.41 -21.32
CA THR A 108 -8.71 -6.29 -22.75
C THR A 108 -10.07 -6.72 -23.26
N GLY A 109 -11.06 -5.85 -23.05
CA GLY A 109 -12.10 -5.57 -24.01
C GLY A 109 -11.44 -4.94 -25.22
N ALA A 110 -10.55 -5.71 -25.85
CA ALA A 110 -10.26 -5.58 -27.26
C ALA A 110 -11.56 -5.97 -27.97
N GLY A 111 -12.46 -5.00 -28.13
CA GLY A 111 -13.76 -5.28 -28.74
C GLY A 111 -14.79 -4.19 -28.50
N ARG A 112 -14.53 -2.98 -28.99
CA ARG A 112 -15.49 -2.00 -29.57
C ARG A 112 -14.87 -0.61 -29.52
N ARG A 113 -13.94 -0.37 -30.45
CA ARG A 113 -13.89 0.94 -31.09
C ARG A 113 -15.10 1.00 -32.04
N ASP A 114 -15.65 2.19 -32.21
CA ASP A 114 -16.65 2.57 -33.21
C ASP A 114 -18.14 2.39 -32.83
N ALA A 115 -18.58 3.21 -31.87
CA ALA A 115 -19.90 3.84 -31.94
C ALA A 115 -19.86 5.14 -31.13
N GLY A 116 -19.73 6.28 -31.83
CA GLY A 116 -19.76 7.63 -31.25
C GLY A 116 -21.17 8.03 -30.77
N GLY A 117 -21.73 7.27 -29.83
CA GLY A 117 -22.92 7.68 -29.11
C GLY A 117 -22.61 8.83 -28.13
N PRO A 118 -23.58 9.72 -27.85
CA PRO A 118 -23.45 10.70 -26.78
C PRO A 118 -23.03 9.98 -25.50
N ARG A 119 -21.85 10.32 -24.98
CA ARG A 119 -21.41 9.80 -23.68
C ARG A 119 -22.29 10.47 -22.64
N ASP A 120 -23.29 9.75 -22.15
CA ASP A 120 -24.03 10.15 -20.95
C ASP A 120 -23.05 10.25 -19.78
N ASN A 121 -22.53 11.45 -19.55
CA ASN A 121 -21.59 11.78 -18.49
C ASN A 121 -22.15 11.45 -17.09
N ALA A 122 -23.45 11.18 -16.96
CA ALA A 122 -24.12 10.82 -15.72
C ALA A 122 -23.67 9.46 -15.15
N LEU A 123 -23.27 8.50 -15.99
CA LEU A 123 -22.87 7.14 -15.55
C LEU A 123 -21.39 7.04 -15.10
N HIS A 124 -20.59 8.10 -15.26
CA HIS A 124 -19.16 8.10 -14.90
C HIS A 124 -18.87 8.54 -13.45
N ASN A 125 -19.89 8.78 -12.63
CA ASN A 125 -19.73 9.31 -11.28
C ASN A 125 -19.57 8.24 -10.18
N PHE A 126 -19.82 6.97 -10.53
CA PHE A 126 -19.70 5.84 -9.62
C PHE A 126 -18.36 5.13 -9.83
N HIS A 127 -17.61 4.97 -8.75
CA HIS A 127 -16.34 4.26 -8.72
C HIS A 127 -16.50 2.98 -7.91
N SER A 128 -15.92 1.88 -8.37
CA SER A 128 -15.94 0.62 -7.60
C SER A 128 -15.29 0.83 -6.23
N ALA A 129 -15.98 0.43 -5.18
CA ALA A 129 -15.49 0.50 -3.80
C ALA A 129 -14.45 -0.60 -3.50
N TRP A 130 -14.50 -1.69 -4.26
CA TRP A 130 -13.70 -2.90 -4.05
C TRP A 130 -12.19 -2.65 -3.96
N PRO A 131 -11.53 -1.93 -4.89
CA PRO A 131 -10.09 -1.71 -4.79
C PRO A 131 -9.69 -0.88 -3.57
N LEU A 132 -10.60 -0.07 -3.03
CA LEU A 132 -10.34 0.67 -1.79
C LEU A 132 -10.48 -0.23 -0.57
N ALA A 133 -11.51 -1.09 -0.53
CA ALA A 133 -11.70 -2.08 0.53
C ALA A 133 -10.52 -3.06 0.61
N GLU A 134 -10.05 -3.60 -0.53
CA GLU A 134 -8.88 -4.50 -0.56
C GLU A 134 -7.61 -3.83 -0.03
N ARG A 135 -7.39 -2.55 -0.38
CA ARG A 135 -6.24 -1.78 0.11
C ARG A 135 -6.36 -1.50 1.60
N TYR A 136 -7.57 -1.25 2.09
CA TYR A 136 -7.83 -1.05 3.50
C TYR A 136 -7.55 -2.35 4.29
N GLU A 137 -8.09 -3.48 3.85
CA GLU A 137 -7.81 -4.78 4.45
C GLU A 137 -6.32 -5.13 4.41
N ALA A 138 -5.62 -4.81 3.31
CA ALA A 138 -4.17 -4.97 3.23
C ALA A 138 -3.42 -4.17 4.32
N LEU A 139 -3.89 -2.98 4.70
CA LEU A 139 -3.29 -2.18 5.77
C LEU A 139 -3.48 -2.86 7.13
N ILE A 140 -4.68 -3.38 7.40
CA ILE A 140 -5.02 -4.06 8.65
C ILE A 140 -4.14 -5.32 8.79
N ARG A 141 -4.00 -6.13 7.74
CA ARG A 141 -3.13 -7.33 7.78
C ARG A 141 -1.67 -7.00 8.02
N VAL A 142 -1.17 -5.93 7.40
CA VAL A 142 0.22 -5.47 7.62
C VAL A 142 0.42 -4.98 9.05
N PHE A 143 -0.56 -4.29 9.62
CA PHE A 143 -0.51 -3.83 11.00
C PHE A 143 -0.50 -5.00 11.99
N ASN A 144 -1.36 -6.00 11.76
CA ASN A 144 -1.49 -7.16 12.63
C ASN A 144 -0.29 -8.11 12.54
N ASP A 145 0.27 -8.32 11.35
CA ASP A 145 1.46 -9.15 11.14
C ASP A 145 2.49 -8.48 10.21
N PRO A 146 3.31 -7.55 10.73
CA PRO A 146 4.26 -6.80 9.91
C PRO A 146 5.50 -7.62 9.53
N ALA A 147 5.84 -8.67 10.28
CA ALA A 147 7.12 -9.36 10.16
C ALA A 147 7.38 -9.98 8.76
N PRO A 148 6.41 -10.66 8.11
CA PRO A 148 6.61 -11.18 6.75
C PRO A 148 6.86 -10.08 5.73
N TYR A 149 6.19 -8.93 5.87
CA TYR A 149 6.35 -7.79 4.97
C TYR A 149 7.70 -7.13 5.16
N ALA A 150 8.12 -6.90 6.41
CA ALA A 150 9.43 -6.36 6.75
C ALA A 150 10.56 -7.26 6.25
N ARG A 151 10.46 -8.58 6.43
CA ARG A 151 11.46 -9.54 5.93
C ARG A 151 11.57 -9.54 4.41
N ARG A 152 10.44 -9.51 3.69
CA ARG A 152 10.42 -9.39 2.22
C ARG A 152 11.02 -8.06 1.77
N LEU A 153 10.72 -6.98 2.47
CA LEU A 153 11.25 -5.65 2.19
C LEU A 153 12.77 -5.62 2.40
N ALA A 154 13.26 -6.10 3.54
CA ALA A 154 14.69 -6.20 3.85
C ALA A 154 15.45 -6.97 2.77
N ALA A 155 14.94 -8.16 2.38
CA ALA A 155 15.56 -8.96 1.32
C ALA A 155 15.67 -8.21 -0.02
N ARG A 156 14.65 -7.41 -0.36
CA ARG A 156 14.66 -6.58 -1.58
C ARG A 156 15.62 -5.40 -1.46
N LEU A 157 15.69 -4.73 -0.32
CA LEU A 157 16.58 -3.60 -0.09
C LEU A 157 18.05 -4.03 -0.04
N HIS A 158 18.35 -5.18 0.57
CA HIS A 158 19.69 -5.78 0.51
C HIS A 158 20.15 -6.10 -0.91
N ALA A 159 19.22 -6.43 -1.81
CA ALA A 159 19.51 -6.66 -3.22
C ALA A 159 19.57 -5.35 -4.04
N ARG A 160 18.79 -4.33 -3.66
CA ARG A 160 18.64 -3.06 -4.36
C ARG A 160 18.46 -1.90 -3.36
N PRO A 161 19.53 -1.38 -2.76
CA PRO A 161 19.43 -0.34 -1.73
C PRO A 161 18.73 0.94 -2.19
N ARG A 162 18.91 1.32 -3.48
CA ARG A 162 18.25 2.48 -4.11
C ARG A 162 16.72 2.39 -4.15
N ALA A 163 16.14 1.22 -3.90
CA ALA A 163 14.70 1.07 -3.84
C ALA A 163 14.09 1.67 -2.56
N ALA A 164 14.90 1.97 -1.54
CA ALA A 164 14.46 2.63 -0.30
C ALA A 164 13.82 4.00 -0.56
N ASP A 165 14.31 4.74 -1.56
CA ASP A 165 13.80 6.03 -1.99
C ASP A 165 12.30 5.97 -2.31
N ALA A 166 11.89 4.91 -3.01
CA ALA A 166 10.50 4.69 -3.37
C ALA A 166 9.62 4.36 -2.15
N VAL A 167 10.20 3.76 -1.11
CA VAL A 167 9.49 3.45 0.15
C VAL A 167 9.26 4.74 0.96
N LEU A 168 10.23 5.66 0.96
CA LEU A 168 10.17 6.94 1.68
C LEU A 168 9.19 7.94 1.03
N LYS A 169 8.97 7.84 -0.28
CA LYS A 169 7.98 8.66 -1.01
C LYS A 169 6.57 8.54 -0.42
N HIS A 170 5.90 9.66 -0.29
CA HIS A 170 4.56 9.77 0.32
C HIS A 170 3.76 10.90 -0.34
N PRO A 171 2.41 10.86 -0.27
CA PRO A 171 1.60 11.95 -0.80
C PRO A 171 1.77 13.20 0.08
N LYS A 172 1.67 14.39 -0.55
CA LYS A 172 1.80 15.69 0.15
C LYS A 172 0.77 15.87 1.28
N THR A 173 -0.38 15.21 1.16
CA THR A 173 -1.46 15.27 2.16
C THR A 173 -1.24 14.37 3.37
N ALA A 174 -0.25 13.46 3.36
CA ALA A 174 -0.07 12.49 4.45
C ALA A 174 0.19 13.15 5.81
N ALA A 175 1.01 14.20 5.85
CA ALA A 175 1.32 14.91 7.10
C ALA A 175 0.08 15.58 7.70
N ALA A 176 -0.81 16.15 6.87
CA ALA A 176 -2.04 16.77 7.33
C ALA A 176 -3.04 15.75 7.89
N LEU A 177 -3.14 14.55 7.27
CA LEU A 177 -4.07 13.51 7.68
C LEU A 177 -3.61 12.71 8.90
N VAL A 178 -2.30 12.46 9.02
CA VAL A 178 -1.71 11.70 10.14
C VAL A 178 -1.39 12.61 11.34
N GLY A 179 -1.23 13.91 11.09
CA GLY A 179 -0.68 14.88 12.03
C GLY A 179 0.80 15.13 11.75
N HIS A 180 1.18 16.39 11.57
CA HIS A 180 2.52 16.81 11.14
C HIS A 180 3.62 16.24 12.02
N VAL A 181 3.52 16.45 13.34
CA VAL A 181 4.55 16.00 14.31
C VAL A 181 4.75 14.48 14.27
N ALA A 182 3.65 13.71 14.25
CA ALA A 182 3.70 12.26 14.21
C ALA A 182 4.29 11.74 12.89
N PHE A 183 3.88 12.35 11.77
CA PHE A 183 4.35 11.96 10.46
C PHE A 183 5.84 12.31 10.24
N ASP A 184 6.27 13.49 10.70
CA ASP A 184 7.67 13.92 10.60
C ASP A 184 8.58 13.03 11.46
N THR A 185 8.12 12.63 12.65
CA THR A 185 8.82 11.65 13.49
C THR A 185 9.05 10.33 12.75
N LEU A 186 8.04 9.83 12.02
CA LEU A 186 8.17 8.62 11.19
C LEU A 186 9.14 8.82 10.01
N CYS A 187 9.11 9.99 9.37
CA CYS A 187 10.02 10.32 8.29
C CYS A 187 11.48 10.32 8.75
N VAL A 188 11.78 11.03 9.84
CA VAL A 188 13.13 11.12 10.41
C VAL A 188 13.63 9.74 10.83
N ALA A 189 12.84 8.99 11.59
CA ALA A 189 13.22 7.64 12.02
C ALA A 189 13.46 6.68 10.84
N GLY A 190 12.60 6.75 9.81
CA GLY A 190 12.74 5.94 8.60
C GLY A 190 14.02 6.24 7.82
N VAL A 191 14.37 7.53 7.68
CA VAL A 191 15.62 7.95 7.01
C VAL A 191 16.84 7.51 7.81
N GLU A 192 16.85 7.76 9.12
CA GLU A 192 17.97 7.40 9.99
C GLU A 192 18.26 5.89 9.93
N LYS A 193 17.23 5.06 10.10
CA LYS A 193 17.36 3.60 10.06
C LYS A 193 17.78 3.10 8.68
N CYS A 194 17.27 3.72 7.62
CA CYS A 194 17.68 3.40 6.26
C CYS A 194 19.18 3.69 6.03
N CYS A 195 19.68 4.84 6.49
CA CYS A 195 21.09 5.21 6.35
C CYS A 195 22.00 4.29 7.18
N GLN A 196 21.57 3.89 8.38
CA GLN A 196 22.30 2.93 9.23
C GLN A 196 22.40 1.54 8.59
N ALA A 197 21.29 1.01 8.08
CA ALA A 197 21.25 -0.36 7.55
C ALA A 197 21.82 -0.49 6.12
N TRP A 198 21.77 0.57 5.31
CA TRP A 198 22.21 0.55 3.91
C TRP A 198 23.04 1.80 3.55
N PRO A 199 24.29 1.90 4.05
CA PRO A 199 25.16 3.07 3.84
C PRO A 199 25.62 3.25 2.39
N GLU A 200 25.57 2.19 1.57
CA GLU A 200 25.92 2.22 0.14
C GLU A 200 24.92 3.01 -0.72
N ARG A 201 23.85 3.55 -0.14
CA ARG A 201 22.92 4.41 -0.84
C ARG A 201 23.62 5.73 -1.19
N PRO A 202 23.66 6.13 -2.47
CA PRO A 202 24.13 7.47 -2.81
C PRO A 202 23.26 8.48 -2.06
N ARG A 203 23.89 9.37 -1.29
CA ARG A 203 23.16 10.46 -0.62
C ARG A 203 22.39 11.19 -1.71
N LEU A 204 21.06 11.22 -1.60
CA LEU A 204 20.26 12.12 -2.42
C LEU A 204 20.78 13.51 -2.08
N VAL A 205 21.52 14.10 -3.00
CA VAL A 205 21.85 15.52 -2.95
C VAL A 205 20.51 16.22 -3.05
N ASP A 206 20.18 17.05 -2.06
CA ASP A 206 18.92 17.78 -1.99
C ASP A 206 18.72 18.58 -3.29
N THR A 207 17.92 18.04 -4.21
CA THR A 207 17.36 18.82 -5.31
C THR A 207 16.11 19.48 -4.75
N SER A 208 16.32 20.68 -4.19
CA SER A 208 15.30 21.64 -3.76
C SER A 208 14.30 21.96 -4.88
#